data_AF-A0A7Y6ZUT6-F1
#
_entry.id   AF-A0A7Y6ZUT6-F1
#
_cell.length_a   1.000
_cell.length_b   1.000
_cell.length_c   1.000
_cell.angle_alpha   90.00
_cell.angle_beta   90.00
_cell.angle_gamma   90.00
#
_symmetry.space_group_name_H-M   'P 1'
#
loop_
_entity.id
_entity.type
_entity.pdbx_description
1 polymer ?
#
loop_
_entity_poly.entity_id
_entity_poly.type
_entity_poly.pdbx_seq_one_letter_code
_entity_poly.pdbx_strand_id
1 'polypeptide(L)'
;MWNNKWFLYIVVLLLTVGLAGMFLPDEYQVERSIHINAPPGEVYGVIVDLRKWEQWSVLNRMDPDVTLSYDGPDRAIGMRMRWEGDIVGRGSIELSSLQFNRQLIYTLDRNENGVAETGEVRLKPLETGTELTWISRGDVGLNIFDRYEFLFLEDQVDKAVQVGLENIKTLVENKAATGA
;
A
#
# COMPACT_ATOMS: atom_id res chain seq x y z
N MET A 1 48.70 -24.49 -6.76
CA MET A 1 47.91 -24.06 -7.94
C MET A 1 46.45 -23.96 -7.51
N TRP A 2 45.92 -22.75 -7.35
CA TRP A 2 44.54 -22.53 -6.90
C TRP A 2 43.58 -22.96 -8.03
N ASN A 3 42.67 -23.90 -7.76
CA ASN A 3 41.76 -24.46 -8.75
C ASN A 3 40.72 -23.41 -9.17
N ASN A 4 40.96 -22.68 -10.26
CA ASN A 4 40.12 -21.63 -10.85
C ASN A 4 38.72 -22.08 -11.33
N LYS A 5 38.36 -23.36 -11.17
CA LYS A 5 37.01 -23.87 -11.50
C LYS A 5 35.90 -23.27 -10.64
N TRP A 6 36.17 -22.89 -9.38
CA TRP A 6 35.16 -22.25 -8.52
C TRP A 6 34.69 -20.90 -9.06
N PHE A 7 35.59 -20.15 -9.73
CA PHE A 7 35.24 -18.90 -10.40
C PHE A 7 34.23 -19.13 -11.53
N LEU A 8 34.42 -20.18 -12.34
CA LEU A 8 33.47 -20.54 -13.39
C LEU A 8 32.09 -20.91 -12.82
N TYR A 9 32.04 -21.64 -11.72
CA TYR A 9 30.76 -21.95 -11.05
C TYR A 9 30.06 -20.69 -10.53
N ILE A 10 30.80 -19.72 -9.97
CA ILE A 10 30.23 -18.44 -9.54
C ILE A 10 29.71 -17.64 -10.73
N VAL A 11 30.47 -17.56 -11.83
CA VAL A 11 30.04 -16.85 -13.03
C VAL A 11 28.78 -17.48 -13.62
N VAL A 12 28.71 -18.81 -13.72
CA VAL A 12 27.50 -19.51 -14.18
C VAL A 12 26.33 -19.24 -13.25
N LEU A 13 26.53 -19.29 -11.94
CA LEU A 13 25.50 -19.00 -10.95
C LEU A 13 24.97 -17.57 -11.10
N LEU A 14 25.84 -16.56 -11.18
CA LEU A 14 25.45 -15.16 -11.34
C LEU A 14 24.70 -14.93 -12.65
N LEU A 15 25.13 -15.56 -13.76
CA LEU A 15 24.42 -15.49 -15.03
C LEU A 15 23.03 -16.14 -14.94
N THR A 16 22.91 -17.29 -14.26
CA THR A 16 21.61 -17.95 -14.09
C THR A 16 20.65 -17.14 -13.23
N VAL A 17 21.13 -16.53 -12.15
CA VAL A 17 20.31 -15.67 -11.27
C VAL A 17 19.92 -14.39 -12.02
N GLY A 18 20.87 -13.73 -12.69
CA GLY A 18 20.56 -12.55 -13.50
C GLY A 18 19.51 -12.84 -14.58
N LEU A 19 19.67 -13.95 -15.31
CA LEU A 19 18.71 -14.34 -16.35
C LEU A 19 17.33 -14.70 -15.77
N ALA A 20 17.28 -15.45 -14.66
CA ALA A 20 16.02 -15.78 -14.01
C ALA A 20 15.27 -14.53 -13.54
N GLY A 21 15.99 -13.54 -13.01
CA GLY A 21 15.43 -12.25 -12.60
C GLY A 21 14.76 -11.46 -13.73
N MET A 22 15.25 -11.59 -14.97
CA MET A 22 14.62 -10.95 -16.14
C MET A 22 13.26 -11.55 -16.49
N PHE A 23 12.96 -12.77 -16.04
CA PHE A 23 11.67 -13.43 -16.26
C PHE A 23 10.72 -13.30 -15.05
N LEU A 24 11.15 -12.64 -13.97
CA LEU A 24 10.26 -12.34 -12.85
C LEU A 24 9.25 -11.25 -13.23
N PRO A 25 8.03 -11.27 -12.65
CA PRO A 25 7.05 -10.21 -12.82
C PRO A 25 7.64 -8.84 -12.45
N ASP A 26 7.29 -7.83 -13.22
CA ASP A 26 7.60 -6.43 -12.96
C ASP A 26 6.44 -5.64 -12.36
N GLU A 27 5.23 -6.19 -12.41
CA GLU A 27 4.04 -5.57 -11.86
C GLU A 27 3.34 -6.50 -10.87
N TYR A 28 2.71 -5.91 -9.86
CA TYR A 28 1.73 -6.60 -9.02
C TYR A 28 0.42 -5.82 -8.97
N GLN A 29 -0.69 -6.54 -8.78
CA GLN A 29 -1.98 -5.94 -8.47
C GLN A 29 -2.70 -6.75 -7.40
N VAL A 30 -3.00 -6.10 -6.29
CA VAL A 30 -3.85 -6.61 -5.22
C VAL A 30 -5.20 -5.90 -5.29
N GLU A 31 -6.29 -6.65 -5.19
CA GLU A 31 -7.65 -6.10 -5.09
C GLU A 31 -8.43 -6.87 -4.02
N ARG A 32 -8.98 -6.15 -3.05
CA ARG A 32 -9.85 -6.69 -2.00
C ARG A 32 -11.05 -5.80 -1.77
N SER A 33 -12.14 -6.39 -1.30
CA SER A 33 -13.39 -5.69 -1.02
C SER A 33 -14.02 -6.15 0.28
N ILE A 34 -14.66 -5.25 1.00
CA ILE A 34 -15.42 -5.55 2.21
C ILE A 34 -16.74 -4.78 2.25
N HIS A 35 -17.76 -5.39 2.83
CA HIS A 35 -19.01 -4.71 3.15
C HIS A 35 -18.93 -4.01 4.51
N ILE A 36 -19.27 -2.72 4.53
CA ILE A 36 -19.33 -1.89 5.73
C ILE A 36 -20.77 -1.43 5.93
N ASN A 37 -21.35 -1.70 7.10
CA ASN A 37 -22.69 -1.30 7.50
C ASN A 37 -22.72 0.18 7.92
N ALA A 38 -22.37 1.06 6.98
CA ALA A 38 -22.37 2.50 7.15
C ALA A 38 -22.57 3.21 5.80
N PRO A 39 -23.14 4.42 5.79
CA PRO A 39 -23.32 5.18 4.55
C PRO A 39 -21.95 5.57 3.95
N PRO A 40 -21.84 5.72 2.62
CA PRO A 40 -20.57 6.03 1.96
C PRO A 40 -19.87 7.28 2.48
N GLY A 41 -20.62 8.27 2.97
CA GLY A 41 -20.06 9.50 3.54
C GLY A 41 -19.26 9.28 4.83
N GLU A 42 -19.66 8.33 5.67
CA GLU A 42 -18.92 8.01 6.90
C GLU A 42 -17.62 7.28 6.58
N VAL A 43 -17.68 6.32 5.65
CA VAL A 43 -16.51 5.60 5.16
C VAL A 43 -15.54 6.57 4.46
N TYR A 44 -16.05 7.40 3.56
CA TYR A 44 -15.27 8.40 2.83
C TYR A 44 -14.55 9.37 3.78
N GLY A 45 -15.23 9.83 4.83
CA GLY A 45 -14.65 10.72 5.83
C GLY A 45 -13.52 10.12 6.66
N VAL A 46 -13.37 8.78 6.70
CA VAL A 46 -12.23 8.09 7.34
C VAL A 46 -11.06 7.98 6.37
N ILE A 47 -11.30 7.62 5.10
CA ILE A 47 -10.22 7.36 4.14
C ILE A 47 -9.64 8.62 3.50
N VAL A 48 -10.41 9.72 3.37
CA VAL A 48 -9.95 10.95 2.71
C VAL A 48 -9.02 11.81 3.58
N ASP A 49 -8.98 11.51 4.88
CA ASP A 49 -8.15 12.23 5.85
C ASP A 49 -6.93 11.40 6.18
N LEU A 50 -5.78 11.72 5.57
CA LEU A 50 -4.55 10.93 5.77
C LEU A 50 -4.12 10.87 7.24
N ARG A 51 -4.50 11.84 8.08
CA ARG A 51 -4.22 11.82 9.53
C ARG A 51 -4.95 10.70 10.26
N LYS A 52 -6.02 10.14 9.67
CA LYS A 52 -6.76 9.00 10.23
C LYS A 52 -6.18 7.67 9.80
N TRP A 53 -5.27 7.64 8.83
CA TRP A 53 -4.67 6.39 8.35
C TRP A 53 -3.83 5.72 9.43
N GLU A 54 -3.28 6.50 10.35
CA GLU A 54 -2.65 6.00 11.58
C GLU A 54 -3.54 5.02 12.38
N GLN A 55 -4.86 5.21 12.34
CA GLN A 55 -5.82 4.45 13.16
C GLN A 55 -6.18 3.08 12.55
N TRP A 56 -6.00 2.91 11.24
CA TRP A 56 -6.44 1.72 10.52
C TRP A 56 -5.38 1.07 9.63
N SER A 57 -4.36 1.81 9.23
CA SER A 57 -3.23 1.22 8.51
C SER A 57 -2.39 0.36 9.44
N VAL A 58 -1.56 -0.50 8.85
CA VAL A 58 -0.68 -1.40 9.59
C VAL A 58 0.63 -0.73 10.06
N LEU A 59 0.94 0.49 9.59
CA LEU A 59 2.24 1.15 9.80
C LEU A 59 2.64 1.20 11.27
N ASN A 60 1.82 1.84 12.12
CA ASN A 60 2.10 1.97 13.55
C ASN A 60 2.14 0.64 14.32
N ARG A 61 1.44 -0.40 13.82
CA ARG A 61 1.48 -1.73 14.44
C ARG A 61 2.76 -2.48 14.09
N MET A 62 3.30 -2.25 12.89
CA MET A 62 4.55 -2.84 12.43
C MET A 62 5.76 -2.13 13.01
N ASP A 63 5.67 -0.81 13.20
CA ASP A 63 6.74 0.02 13.74
C ASP A 63 6.18 1.02 14.76
N PRO A 64 6.24 0.69 16.07
CA PRO A 64 5.71 1.54 17.12
C PRO A 64 6.37 2.92 17.24
N ASP A 65 7.61 3.05 16.76
CA ASP A 65 8.41 4.28 16.83
C ASP A 65 8.36 5.09 15.52
N VAL A 66 7.46 4.71 14.59
CA VAL A 66 7.28 5.42 13.31
C VAL A 66 6.90 6.89 13.54
N THR A 67 7.61 7.77 12.86
CA THR A 67 7.31 9.20 12.85
C THR A 67 6.46 9.54 11.64
N LEU A 68 5.28 10.12 11.87
CA LEU A 68 4.37 10.58 10.82
C LEU A 68 4.41 12.10 10.69
N SER A 69 4.43 12.59 9.45
CA SER A 69 4.26 14.01 9.14
C SER A 69 3.25 14.21 8.02
N TYR A 70 2.60 15.38 8.01
CA TYR A 70 1.53 15.69 7.08
C TYR A 70 1.73 17.08 6.48
N ASP A 71 1.47 17.22 5.18
CA ASP A 71 1.52 18.49 4.45
C ASP A 71 0.43 18.57 3.38
N GLY A 72 0.32 19.75 2.76
CA GLY A 72 -0.69 20.02 1.75
C GLY A 72 -2.06 20.42 2.34
N PRO A 73 -3.08 20.53 1.48
CA PRO A 73 -4.42 20.93 1.89
C PRO A 73 -5.15 19.81 2.65
N ASP A 74 -6.03 20.18 3.58
CA ASP A 74 -6.81 19.21 4.35
C ASP A 74 -7.85 18.48 3.47
N ARG A 75 -7.80 17.15 3.43
CA ARG A 75 -8.78 16.26 2.76
C ARG A 75 -9.00 16.63 1.28
N ALA A 76 -7.95 17.04 0.59
CA ALA A 76 -8.00 17.49 -0.79
C ALA A 76 -6.81 16.91 -1.59
N ILE A 77 -6.87 17.06 -2.92
CA ILE A 77 -5.78 16.67 -3.82
C ILE A 77 -4.50 17.43 -3.40
N GLY A 78 -3.39 16.71 -3.28
CA GLY A 78 -2.11 17.20 -2.79
C GLY A 78 -1.93 17.07 -1.28
N MET A 79 -2.93 16.58 -0.52
CA MET A 79 -2.71 16.17 0.88
C MET A 79 -1.70 15.03 0.90
N ARG A 80 -0.69 15.12 1.75
CA ARG A 80 0.39 14.15 1.83
C ARG A 80 0.66 13.70 3.26
N MET A 81 0.98 12.43 3.40
CA MET A 81 1.46 11.78 4.62
C MET A 81 2.84 11.21 4.34
N ARG A 82 3.82 11.48 5.20
CA ARG A 82 5.14 10.83 5.15
C ARG A 82 5.35 10.03 6.43
N TRP A 83 6.08 8.92 6.30
CA TRP A 83 6.53 8.12 7.42
C TRP A 83 8.04 7.91 7.38
N GLU A 84 8.63 7.77 8.56
CA GLU A 84 10.01 7.38 8.79
C GLU A 84 10.08 6.48 10.01
N GLY A 85 10.55 5.26 9.82
CA GLY A 85 10.71 4.26 10.88
C GLY A 85 11.81 3.25 10.55
N ASP A 86 12.29 2.54 11.57
CA ASP A 86 13.38 1.57 11.46
C ASP A 86 12.94 0.27 10.79
N ILE A 87 11.66 -0.09 10.90
CA ILE A 87 11.08 -1.33 10.37
C ILE A 87 10.33 -1.07 9.06
N VAL A 88 9.50 -0.02 9.02
CA VAL A 88 8.69 0.33 7.84
C VAL A 88 9.43 1.19 6.82
N GLY A 89 10.68 1.55 7.11
CA GLY A 89 11.50 2.41 6.28
C GLY A 89 10.92 3.80 6.13
N ARG A 90 11.16 4.41 4.97
CA ARG A 90 10.71 5.77 4.65
C ARG A 90 9.84 5.79 3.42
N GLY A 91 8.78 6.58 3.46
CA GLY A 91 7.96 6.79 2.28
C GLY A 91 6.91 7.86 2.46
N SER A 92 6.09 8.03 1.43
CA SER A 92 5.00 8.96 1.43
C SER A 92 3.80 8.48 0.62
N ILE A 93 2.63 8.97 1.01
CA ILE A 93 1.37 8.84 0.28
C ILE A 93 0.88 10.25 -0.03
N GLU A 94 0.43 10.47 -1.27
CA GLU A 94 -0.17 11.74 -1.71
C GLU A 94 -1.50 11.48 -2.43
N LEU A 95 -2.55 12.23 -2.06
CA LEU A 95 -3.85 12.16 -2.73
C LEU A 95 -3.76 12.81 -4.12
N SER A 96 -3.99 12.03 -5.16
CA SER A 96 -3.86 12.48 -6.56
C SER A 96 -5.20 12.67 -7.26
N SER A 97 -6.27 11.98 -6.83
CA SER A 97 -7.62 12.17 -7.35
C SER A 97 -8.68 11.83 -6.31
N LEU A 98 -9.76 12.61 -6.28
CA LEU A 98 -10.87 12.45 -5.35
C LEU A 98 -12.21 12.57 -6.07
N GLN A 99 -13.09 11.61 -5.83
CA GLN A 99 -14.51 11.71 -6.14
C GLN A 99 -15.30 11.54 -4.85
N PHE A 100 -15.99 12.60 -4.44
CA PHE A 100 -16.74 12.63 -3.17
C PHE A 100 -17.63 11.40 -3.02
N ASN A 101 -17.46 10.67 -1.90
CA ASN A 101 -18.20 9.45 -1.54
C ASN A 101 -18.14 8.30 -2.57
N ARG A 102 -17.19 8.32 -3.51
CA ARG A 102 -17.08 7.31 -4.58
C ARG A 102 -15.69 6.76 -4.78
N GLN A 103 -14.66 7.61 -4.75
CA GLN A 103 -13.32 7.18 -5.10
C GLN A 103 -12.25 8.07 -4.46
N LEU A 104 -11.14 7.44 -4.09
CA LEU A 104 -9.89 8.09 -3.72
C LEU A 104 -8.76 7.37 -4.46
N ILE A 105 -7.87 8.12 -5.11
CA ILE A 105 -6.63 7.60 -5.70
C ILE A 105 -5.47 8.33 -5.04
N TYR A 106 -4.42 7.59 -4.71
CA TYR A 106 -3.20 8.12 -4.15
C TYR A 106 -1.98 7.48 -4.82
N THR A 107 -0.89 8.23 -4.85
CA THR A 107 0.43 7.73 -5.21
C THR A 107 1.19 7.40 -3.93
N LEU A 108 1.91 6.28 -3.94
CA LEU A 108 2.79 5.87 -2.87
C LEU A 108 4.23 5.87 -3.39
N ASP A 109 5.11 6.53 -2.66
CA ASP A 109 6.54 6.61 -2.94
C ASP A 109 7.29 6.03 -1.74
N ARG A 110 7.94 4.88 -1.94
CA ARG A 110 8.96 4.37 -1.02
C ARG A 110 10.28 4.97 -1.47
N ASN A 111 10.85 5.81 -0.62
CA ASN A 111 12.04 6.65 -0.84
C ASN A 111 13.35 5.89 -1.17
N GLU A 112 13.28 4.65 -1.67
CA GLU A 112 14.44 3.82 -1.96
C GLU A 112 14.67 3.55 -3.45
N ASN A 113 13.69 3.38 -4.34
CA ASN A 113 14.02 3.02 -5.75
C ASN A 113 13.13 3.67 -6.83
N GLY A 114 12.23 4.61 -6.48
CA GLY A 114 11.38 5.29 -7.47
C GLY A 114 10.32 4.38 -8.13
N VAL A 115 10.00 3.26 -7.49
CA VAL A 115 8.88 2.37 -7.86
C VAL A 115 7.58 3.15 -7.72
N ALA A 116 6.84 3.28 -8.82
CA ALA A 116 5.56 3.97 -8.81
C ALA A 116 4.48 3.01 -8.29
N GLU A 117 4.08 3.19 -7.04
CA GLU A 117 2.92 2.51 -6.47
C GLU A 117 1.69 3.42 -6.53
N THR A 118 0.56 2.85 -6.91
CA THR A 118 -0.73 3.55 -6.94
C THR A 118 -1.75 2.75 -6.15
N GLY A 119 -2.42 3.42 -5.21
CA GLY A 119 -3.57 2.85 -4.54
C GLY A 119 -4.86 3.55 -4.93
N GLU A 120 -5.92 2.76 -5.04
CA GLU A 120 -7.25 3.20 -5.40
C GLU A 120 -8.27 2.59 -4.45
N VAL A 121 -9.08 3.44 -3.82
CA VAL A 121 -10.16 3.05 -2.92
C VAL A 121 -11.48 3.48 -3.54
N ARG A 122 -12.37 2.51 -3.82
CA ARG A 122 -13.70 2.72 -4.41
C ARG A 122 -14.79 2.44 -3.38
N LEU A 123 -15.82 3.26 -3.43
CA LEU A 123 -17.00 3.15 -2.58
C LEU A 123 -18.22 2.96 -3.48
N LYS A 124 -18.89 1.84 -3.31
CA LYS A 124 -20.15 1.55 -3.99
C LYS A 124 -21.27 1.52 -2.96
N PRO A 125 -22.24 2.45 -3.02
CA PRO A 125 -23.43 2.40 -2.19
C PRO A 125 -24.20 1.10 -2.46
N LEU A 126 -24.66 0.43 -1.39
CA LEU A 126 -25.54 -0.73 -1.45
C LEU A 126 -26.91 -0.37 -0.86
N GLU A 127 -27.88 -1.29 -0.93
CA GLU A 127 -29.18 -1.12 -0.24
C GLU A 127 -29.01 -0.93 1.27
N THR A 128 -28.06 -1.65 1.84
CA THR A 128 -27.60 -1.51 3.22
C THR A 128 -26.10 -1.31 3.21
N GLY A 129 -25.61 -0.19 3.74
CA GLY A 129 -24.18 0.08 3.84
C GLY A 129 -23.45 0.40 2.53
N THR A 130 -22.15 0.11 2.51
CA THR A 130 -21.20 0.45 1.45
C THR A 130 -20.27 -0.74 1.17
N GLU A 131 -20.07 -1.09 -0.10
CA GLU A 131 -18.96 -1.93 -0.53
C GLU A 131 -17.72 -1.06 -0.72
N LEU A 132 -16.68 -1.32 0.06
CA LEU A 132 -15.38 -0.66 -0.01
C LEU A 132 -14.40 -1.60 -0.71
N THR A 133 -13.89 -1.18 -1.87
CA THR A 133 -12.88 -1.91 -2.62
C THR A 133 -11.56 -1.15 -2.57
N TRP A 134 -10.47 -1.83 -2.23
CA TRP A 134 -9.11 -1.27 -2.28
C TRP A 134 -8.26 -2.06 -3.26
N ILE A 135 -7.72 -1.34 -4.24
CA ILE A 135 -6.79 -1.82 -5.25
C ILE A 135 -5.42 -1.20 -4.98
N SER A 136 -4.38 -2.01 -4.95
CA SER A 136 -2.98 -1.59 -4.87
C SER A 136 -2.23 -2.12 -6.08
N ARG A 137 -1.50 -1.25 -6.77
CA ARG A 137 -0.67 -1.59 -7.93
C ARG A 137 0.73 -1.06 -7.71
N GLY A 138 1.74 -1.81 -8.13
CA GLY A 138 3.12 -1.32 -8.18
C GLY A 138 3.85 -1.88 -9.39
N ASP A 139 4.79 -1.08 -9.91
CA ASP A 139 5.67 -1.40 -11.03
C ASP A 139 7.13 -1.17 -10.62
N VAL A 140 7.91 -2.25 -10.59
CA VAL A 140 9.31 -2.27 -10.16
C VAL A 140 10.30 -2.09 -11.31
N GLY A 141 9.79 -1.94 -12.53
CA GLY A 141 10.57 -1.71 -13.72
C GLY A 141 11.56 -2.84 -14.04
N LEU A 142 12.71 -2.46 -14.60
CA LEU A 142 13.72 -3.40 -15.11
C LEU A 142 14.80 -3.76 -14.09
N ASN A 143 14.75 -3.23 -12.87
CA ASN A 143 15.74 -3.54 -11.85
C ASN A 143 15.55 -4.97 -11.34
N ILE A 144 16.50 -5.84 -11.66
CA ILE A 144 16.46 -7.26 -11.30
C ILE A 144 16.43 -7.45 -9.77
N PHE A 145 17.10 -6.59 -9.01
CA PHE A 145 17.09 -6.68 -7.54
C PHE A 145 15.69 -6.39 -6.98
N ASP A 146 15.04 -5.33 -7.46
CA ASP A 146 13.67 -4.99 -7.04
C ASP A 146 12.69 -6.13 -7.42
N ARG A 147 12.84 -6.74 -8.60
CA ARG A 147 12.01 -7.91 -8.98
C ARG A 147 12.11 -9.08 -8.00
N TYR A 148 13.30 -9.35 -7.47
CA TYR A 148 13.50 -10.40 -6.47
C TYR A 148 12.90 -10.03 -5.11
N GLU A 149 13.03 -8.77 -4.68
CA GLU A 149 12.44 -8.27 -3.43
C GLU A 149 10.91 -8.29 -3.48
N PHE A 150 10.33 -7.97 -4.64
CA PHE A 150 8.88 -7.87 -4.82
C PHE A 150 8.15 -9.21 -4.95
N LEU A 151 8.86 -10.33 -5.17
CA LEU A 151 8.28 -11.69 -5.16
C LEU A 151 7.49 -11.99 -3.89
N PHE A 152 7.89 -11.42 -2.76
CA PHE A 152 7.24 -11.60 -1.47
C PHE A 152 6.41 -10.37 -1.06
N LEU A 153 6.44 -9.28 -1.84
CA LEU A 153 5.73 -8.06 -1.50
C LEU A 153 4.23 -8.19 -1.76
N GLU A 154 3.83 -8.87 -2.83
CA GLU A 154 2.40 -9.01 -3.18
C GLU A 154 1.59 -9.62 -2.03
N ASP A 155 2.06 -10.73 -1.43
CA ASP A 155 1.39 -11.37 -0.27
C ASP A 155 1.39 -10.48 0.98
N GLN A 156 2.45 -9.70 1.20
CA GLN A 156 2.50 -8.74 2.31
C GLN A 156 1.53 -7.58 2.10
N VAL A 157 1.45 -7.04 0.87
CA VAL A 157 0.50 -6.00 0.48
C VAL A 157 -0.92 -6.53 0.58
N ASP A 158 -1.18 -7.77 0.15
CA ASP A 158 -2.48 -8.40 0.25
C ASP A 158 -2.98 -8.46 1.69
N LYS A 159 -2.14 -8.97 2.60
CA LYS A 159 -2.44 -9.02 4.03
C LYS A 159 -2.63 -7.63 4.62
N ALA A 160 -1.79 -6.67 4.27
CA ALA A 160 -1.90 -5.30 4.75
C ALA A 160 -3.20 -4.62 4.29
N VAL A 161 -3.59 -4.80 3.03
CA VAL A 161 -4.84 -4.30 2.46
C VAL A 161 -6.05 -4.93 3.16
N GLN A 162 -6.03 -6.26 3.34
CA GLN A 162 -7.09 -6.99 4.04
C GLN A 162 -7.27 -6.46 5.47
N VAL A 163 -6.19 -6.35 6.24
CA VAL A 163 -6.22 -5.82 7.61
C VAL A 163 -6.67 -4.35 7.65
N GLY A 164 -6.23 -3.54 6.69
CA GLY A 164 -6.64 -2.15 6.58
C GLY A 164 -8.15 -2.00 6.33
N LEU A 165 -8.72 -2.81 5.43
CA LEU A 165 -10.16 -2.86 5.16
C LEU A 165 -10.95 -3.26 6.42
N GLU A 166 -10.49 -4.27 7.15
CA GLU A 166 -11.11 -4.71 8.40
C GLU A 166 -11.07 -3.64 9.48
N ASN A 167 -9.92 -2.96 9.65
CA ASN A 167 -9.80 -1.86 10.61
C ASN A 167 -10.72 -0.68 10.23
N ILE A 168 -10.82 -0.32 8.95
CA ILE A 168 -11.75 0.73 8.49
C ILE A 168 -13.20 0.34 8.84
N LYS A 169 -13.61 -0.90 8.55
CA LYS A 169 -14.94 -1.40 8.91
C LYS A 169 -15.20 -1.24 10.40
N THR A 170 -14.30 -1.71 11.25
CA THR A 170 -14.44 -1.61 12.71
C THR A 170 -14.51 -0.16 13.19
N LEU A 171 -13.65 0.74 12.69
CA LEU A 171 -13.66 2.15 13.08
C LEU A 171 -14.99 2.84 12.72
N VAL A 172 -15.49 2.58 11.51
CA VAL A 172 -16.70 3.24 11.02
C VAL A 172 -17.93 2.69 11.75
N GLU A 173 -18.08 1.37 11.86
CA GLU A 173 -19.26 0.75 12.48
C GLU A 173 -19.35 1.01 13.99
N ASN A 174 -18.21 1.06 14.69
CA ASN A 174 -18.21 1.40 16.12
C ASN A 174 -18.62 2.84 16.37
N LYS A 175 -18.22 3.77 15.49
CA LYS A 175 -18.62 5.18 15.59
C LYS A 175 -20.11 5.35 15.33
N ALA A 176 -20.67 4.64 14.36
CA ALA A 176 -22.11 4.64 14.11
C ALA A 176 -22.90 4.13 15.33
N ALA A 177 -22.39 3.10 16.02
CA ALA A 177 -23.02 2.54 17.22
C ALA A 177 -22.96 3.46 18.46
N THR A 178 -21.98 4.38 18.54
CA THR A 178 -21.86 5.35 19.67
C THR A 178 -22.58 6.67 19.41
N GLY A 179 -23.00 6.93 18.17
CA GLY A 179 -23.72 8.15 17.77
C GLY A 179 -25.24 8.00 17.66
N ALA A 180 -25.78 6.83 18.01
CA ALA A 180 -27.23 6.52 18.07
C ALA A 180 -27.71 6.45 19.53
#